data_AF-A0A0K2ZRD5-F1
#
_entry.id   AF-A0A0K2ZRD5-F1
#
_cell.length_a   1.000
_cell.length_b   1.000
_cell.length_c   1.000
_cell.angle_alpha   90.00
_cell.angle_beta   90.00
_cell.angle_gamma   90.00
#
_symmetry.space_group_name_H-M   'P 1'
#
loop_
_entity.id
_entity.type
_entity.pdbx_description
1 polymer ?
#
loop_
_entity_poly.entity_id
_entity_poly.type
_entity_poly.pdbx_seq_one_letter_code
_entity_poly.pdbx_strand_id
1 'polypeptide(L)'
;MPTYNGFLVRDSLGDSGITPSKGYWSQSPDIISSPLIADPQQFATPFAWSQDMNVPAEAGSRINPVYVRAKNLTGTDQQGWFISLYRSPASLFLNTPDWANNALRTDKGNTYSPLASTDANGIIAGADYFVLDGTTTSQHMCYVAVASNTQIPTLPSTFSSFDDYVSWVHANQNVAMRNMDLVMDYPARTYEVPQTFQNPQSGQALVAFELRAKGFPIGTTFGITCAALKIDETWMFSTDPQTQAASGICDPGAALVIVSWATLPSSAPKWPDRASLQTQAFFAPAADSPVAAFGRPWKDFALPDKLRANDGLLVPVGDFTFVLRETLT
;
A
#
# COMPACT_ATOMS: atom_id res chain seq x y z
N MET A 1 19.96 7.89 15.17
CA MET A 1 18.71 8.26 14.48
C MET A 1 17.73 8.74 15.54
N PRO A 2 17.07 9.89 15.34
CA PRO A 2 16.08 10.39 16.29
C PRO A 2 14.85 9.48 16.31
N THR A 3 14.20 9.39 17.47
CA THR A 3 12.86 8.82 17.60
C THR A 3 11.85 9.93 17.36
N TYR A 4 10.80 9.64 16.60
CA TYR A 4 9.69 10.53 16.34
C TYR A 4 9.00 10.95 17.64
N ASN A 5 8.64 12.23 17.72
CA ASN A 5 7.97 12.82 18.87
C ASN A 5 6.53 13.17 18.51
N GLY A 6 5.62 12.21 18.68
CA GLY A 6 4.19 12.35 18.39
C GLY A 6 3.49 11.00 18.45
N PHE A 7 2.31 10.92 17.83
CA PHE A 7 1.64 9.63 17.62
C PHE A 7 2.21 8.92 16.39
N LEU A 8 2.87 7.79 16.63
CA LEU A 8 3.32 6.85 15.61
C LEU A 8 2.14 6.10 15.02
N VAL A 9 2.03 6.09 13.70
CA VAL A 9 1.23 5.12 12.93
C VAL A 9 2.24 4.31 12.12
N ARG A 10 2.32 3.00 12.32
CA ARG A 10 3.42 2.20 11.80
C ARG A 10 3.28 1.89 10.32
N ASP A 11 4.40 1.94 9.61
CA ASP A 11 4.51 1.39 8.26
C ASP A 11 4.59 -0.14 8.25
N SER A 12 5.10 -0.74 9.33
CA SER A 12 5.26 -2.20 9.47
C SER A 12 5.23 -2.63 10.94
N LEU A 13 5.06 -3.93 11.22
CA LEU A 13 5.06 -4.41 12.61
C LEU A 13 6.36 -4.13 13.37
N GLY A 14 7.49 -4.05 12.65
CA GLY A 14 8.81 -3.75 13.22
C GLY A 14 9.11 -2.25 13.36
N ASP A 15 8.19 -1.39 12.95
CA ASP A 15 8.36 0.05 13.07
C ASP A 15 8.26 0.49 14.54
N SER A 16 9.28 1.23 14.96
CA SER A 16 9.47 1.73 16.33
C SER A 16 9.46 3.26 16.38
N GLY A 17 9.16 3.93 15.27
CA GLY A 17 9.18 5.39 15.14
C GLY A 17 10.59 5.96 15.07
N ILE A 18 11.57 5.18 14.64
CA ILE A 18 12.91 5.69 14.31
C ILE A 18 12.83 6.40 12.97
N THR A 19 13.41 7.60 12.86
CA THR A 19 13.43 8.37 11.62
C THR A 19 14.83 8.38 10.99
N PRO A 20 14.98 8.05 9.69
CA PRO A 20 13.95 7.54 8.79
C PRO A 20 13.44 6.14 9.17
N SER A 21 12.17 5.83 8.86
CA SER A 21 11.64 4.47 9.01
C SER A 21 12.45 3.50 8.15
N LYS A 22 12.63 2.27 8.63
CA LYS A 22 13.35 1.21 7.88
C LYS A 22 12.42 0.31 7.06
N GLY A 23 11.12 0.43 7.26
CA GLY A 23 10.10 -0.23 6.45
C GLY A 23 9.40 0.78 5.56
N TYR A 24 8.87 0.33 4.43
CA TYR A 24 7.81 1.05 3.70
C TYR A 24 7.14 0.11 2.71
N TRP A 25 6.11 -0.60 3.17
CA TRP A 25 5.25 -1.45 2.35
C TRP A 25 3.83 -0.90 2.57
N SER A 26 2.96 -0.85 1.57
CA SER A 26 1.55 -0.41 1.74
C SER A 26 0.72 -1.46 2.52
N GLN A 27 1.23 -1.89 3.66
CA GLN A 27 0.74 -2.98 4.50
C GLN A 27 0.78 -2.56 5.97
N SER A 28 0.52 -1.29 6.26
CA SER A 28 0.48 -0.79 7.64
C SER A 28 -0.40 -1.69 8.51
N PRO A 29 0.12 -2.22 9.63
CA PRO A 29 -0.67 -3.02 10.56
C PRO A 29 -1.60 -2.17 11.43
N ASP A 30 -1.56 -0.84 11.25
CA ASP A 30 -2.30 0.13 12.05
C ASP A 30 -3.51 0.70 11.32
N ILE A 31 -3.70 0.37 10.04
CA ILE A 31 -4.95 0.54 9.29
C ILE A 31 -5.61 -0.84 9.22
N ILE A 32 -6.79 -0.98 9.84
CA ILE A 32 -7.40 -2.28 10.13
C ILE A 32 -8.85 -2.26 9.66
N SER A 33 -9.18 -3.02 8.61
CA SER A 33 -10.58 -3.39 8.40
C SER A 33 -10.96 -4.57 9.28
N SER A 34 -12.18 -4.53 9.80
CA SER A 34 -12.75 -5.53 10.70
C SER A 34 -14.27 -5.50 10.63
N PRO A 35 -14.97 -6.61 10.95
CA PRO A 35 -16.38 -6.53 11.29
C PRO A 35 -16.61 -5.48 12.37
N LEU A 36 -17.82 -4.94 12.44
CA LEU A 36 -18.17 -3.94 13.44
C LEU A 36 -17.90 -4.48 14.86
N ILE A 37 -17.01 -3.82 15.59
CA ILE A 37 -16.76 -4.11 17.00
C ILE A 37 -17.31 -3.02 17.91
N ALA A 38 -17.68 -3.39 19.13
CA ALA A 38 -18.30 -2.47 20.09
C ALA A 38 -17.31 -1.44 20.65
N ASP A 39 -16.04 -1.80 20.78
CA ASP A 39 -15.00 -0.92 21.34
C ASP A 39 -13.72 -0.99 20.48
N PRO A 40 -13.39 0.07 19.73
CA PRO A 40 -12.14 0.17 18.96
C PRO A 40 -10.88 -0.07 19.78
N GLN A 41 -10.90 0.18 21.09
CA GLN A 41 -9.71 0.05 21.95
C GLN A 41 -9.24 -1.41 22.10
N GLN A 42 -10.02 -2.39 21.62
CA GLN A 42 -9.53 -3.77 21.47
C GLN A 42 -8.29 -3.85 20.56
N PHE A 43 -8.14 -2.93 19.59
CA PHE A 43 -6.95 -2.83 18.74
C PHE A 43 -5.76 -2.14 19.41
N ALA A 44 -5.97 -1.53 20.57
CA ALA A 44 -4.96 -0.79 21.33
C ALA A 44 -4.29 -1.61 22.45
N THR A 45 -4.56 -2.91 22.53
CA THR A 45 -3.89 -3.80 23.49
C THR A 45 -2.46 -4.15 23.04
N PRO A 46 -1.52 -4.46 23.96
CA PRO A 46 -0.19 -4.91 23.59
C PRO A 46 -0.18 -6.15 22.67
N PHE A 47 -1.11 -7.09 22.90
CA PHE A 47 -1.29 -8.26 22.04
C PHE A 47 -1.71 -7.85 20.63
N ALA A 48 -2.78 -7.08 20.49
CA ALA A 48 -3.26 -6.62 19.18
C ALA A 48 -2.17 -5.82 18.47
N TRP A 49 -1.44 -4.96 19.18
CA TRP A 49 -0.34 -4.16 18.61
C TRP A 49 0.77 -5.01 18.01
N SER A 50 1.05 -6.19 18.58
CA SER A 50 2.05 -7.12 18.06
C SER A 50 1.63 -7.87 16.78
N GLN A 51 0.39 -7.68 16.30
CA GLN A 51 -0.18 -8.44 15.19
C GLN A 51 -0.75 -7.52 14.10
N ASP A 52 -0.76 -7.99 12.85
CA ASP A 52 -1.61 -7.44 11.81
C ASP A 52 -3.02 -8.01 12.01
N MET A 53 -3.94 -7.17 12.49
CA MET A 53 -5.32 -7.54 12.83
C MET A 53 -6.28 -7.33 11.65
N ASN A 54 -5.77 -6.89 10.50
CA ASN A 54 -6.59 -6.59 9.35
C ASN A 54 -7.25 -7.85 8.78
N VAL A 55 -8.54 -7.75 8.50
CA VAL A 55 -9.24 -8.69 7.61
C VAL A 55 -9.56 -8.03 6.28
N PRO A 56 -9.69 -8.81 5.20
CA PRO A 56 -10.18 -8.27 3.92
C PRO A 56 -11.54 -7.59 4.08
N ALA A 57 -11.76 -6.51 3.33
CA ALA A 57 -13.06 -5.84 3.25
C ALA A 57 -14.01 -6.61 2.30
N GLU A 58 -15.31 -6.56 2.55
CA GLU A 58 -16.32 -7.25 1.74
C GLU A 58 -16.76 -6.37 0.57
N ALA A 59 -16.59 -6.84 -0.66
CA ALA A 59 -17.13 -6.14 -1.82
C ALA A 59 -18.66 -6.24 -1.85
N GLY A 60 -19.31 -5.21 -2.38
CA GLY A 60 -20.78 -5.11 -2.38
C GLY A 60 -21.37 -4.72 -1.01
N SER A 61 -20.58 -4.69 0.07
CA SER A 61 -20.99 -4.06 1.32
C SER A 61 -20.87 -2.54 1.22
N ARG A 62 -21.91 -1.82 1.65
CA ARG A 62 -21.84 -0.36 1.82
C ARG A 62 -21.10 0.07 3.08
N ILE A 63 -20.80 -0.87 3.97
CA ILE A 63 -20.21 -0.61 5.28
C ILE A 63 -19.14 -1.66 5.54
N ASN A 64 -17.91 -1.29 5.24
CA ASN A 64 -16.72 -1.95 5.76
C ASN A 64 -16.09 -1.02 6.81
N PRO A 65 -16.20 -1.32 8.12
CA PRO A 65 -15.53 -0.55 9.15
C PRO A 65 -14.01 -0.60 8.97
N VAL A 66 -13.36 0.55 9.05
CA VAL A 66 -11.91 0.69 9.07
C VAL A 66 -11.51 1.47 10.32
N TYR A 67 -10.70 0.84 11.14
CA TYR A 67 -10.15 1.39 12.37
C TYR A 67 -8.69 1.77 12.12
N VAL A 68 -8.25 2.82 12.79
CA VAL A 68 -6.85 3.20 12.79
C VAL A 68 -6.36 3.35 14.22
N ARG A 69 -5.16 2.84 14.49
CA ARG A 69 -4.51 2.94 15.80
C ARG A 69 -3.17 3.65 15.71
N ALA A 70 -2.69 4.15 16.83
CA ALA A 70 -1.43 4.84 16.94
C ALA A 70 -0.80 4.60 18.32
N LYS A 71 0.48 4.94 18.45
CA LYS A 71 1.21 4.90 19.72
C LYS A 71 1.80 6.27 20.06
N ASN A 72 1.53 6.77 21.25
CA ASN A 72 2.13 8.00 21.75
C ASN A 72 3.63 7.75 22.05
N LEU A 73 4.53 8.22 21.21
CA LEU A 73 5.98 8.11 21.43
C LEU A 73 6.57 9.30 22.20
N THR A 74 5.74 10.26 22.60
CA THR A 74 6.22 11.39 23.39
C THR A 74 6.54 10.94 24.83
N GLY A 75 7.39 11.71 25.52
CA GLY A 75 7.73 11.46 26.92
C GLY A 75 6.64 11.88 27.92
N THR A 76 5.47 12.31 27.45
CA THR A 76 4.36 12.82 28.26
C THR A 76 3.02 12.33 27.73
N ASP A 77 1.96 12.52 28.51
CA ASP A 77 0.60 12.24 28.03
C ASP A 77 0.23 13.21 26.91
N GLN A 78 -0.52 12.74 25.93
CA GLN A 78 -0.97 13.52 24.78
C GLN A 78 -2.49 13.49 24.66
N GLN A 79 -3.06 14.63 24.25
CA GLN A 79 -4.48 14.81 23.98
C GLN A 79 -4.69 15.79 22.82
N GLY A 80 -5.90 15.85 22.27
CA GLY A 80 -6.23 16.78 21.18
C GLY A 80 -5.67 16.36 19.83
N TRP A 81 -5.38 15.07 19.66
CA TRP A 81 -4.97 14.49 18.38
C TRP A 81 -6.15 13.82 17.68
N PHE A 82 -6.01 13.71 16.37
CA PHE A 82 -7.00 13.17 15.45
C PHE A 82 -6.30 12.23 14.48
N ILE A 83 -7.03 11.22 14.02
CA ILE A 83 -6.64 10.43 12.87
C ILE A 83 -7.51 10.84 11.70
N SER A 84 -6.90 11.10 10.55
CA SER A 84 -7.57 11.20 9.26
C SER A 84 -7.23 9.99 8.41
N LEU A 85 -8.17 9.52 7.59
CA LEU A 85 -7.97 8.42 6.66
C LEU A 85 -8.40 8.87 5.26
N TYR A 86 -7.49 8.77 4.30
CA TYR A 86 -7.71 9.12 2.91
C TYR A 86 -7.73 7.87 2.05
N ARG A 87 -8.42 7.91 0.91
CA ARG A 87 -8.35 6.85 -0.11
C ARG A 87 -7.89 7.40 -1.45
N SER A 88 -7.12 6.61 -2.17
CA SER A 88 -6.86 6.78 -3.60
C SER A 88 -7.33 5.54 -4.34
N PRO A 89 -7.71 5.63 -5.63
CA PRO A 89 -7.65 4.47 -6.51
C PRO A 89 -6.31 3.75 -6.32
N ALA A 90 -6.30 2.43 -6.47
CA ALA A 90 -5.02 1.72 -6.49
C ALA A 90 -4.14 2.33 -7.60
N SER A 91 -3.12 3.02 -7.14
CA SER A 91 -2.13 3.78 -7.88
C SER A 91 -0.89 3.76 -7.00
N LEU A 92 0.27 4.00 -7.59
CA LEU A 92 1.54 3.88 -6.87
C LEU A 92 1.85 5.13 -6.00
N PHE A 93 0.82 5.83 -5.51
CA PHE A 93 0.84 6.89 -4.47
C PHE A 93 1.59 8.20 -4.76
N LEU A 94 2.21 8.34 -5.93
CA LEU A 94 3.04 9.50 -6.28
C LEU A 94 2.24 10.81 -6.46
N ASN A 95 0.92 10.72 -6.62
CA ASN A 95 0.07 11.85 -6.90
C ASN A 95 -0.80 12.19 -5.67
N THR A 96 -0.26 13.01 -4.75
CA THR A 96 -0.96 13.39 -3.51
C THR A 96 -2.40 13.91 -3.69
N PRO A 97 -2.71 14.73 -4.72
CA PRO A 97 -4.07 15.20 -4.95
C PRO A 97 -5.12 14.09 -5.13
N ASP A 98 -4.71 12.89 -5.58
CA ASP A 98 -5.60 11.75 -5.80
C ASP A 98 -6.16 11.17 -4.48
N TRP A 99 -5.41 11.30 -3.38
CA TRP A 99 -5.88 10.89 -2.05
C TRP A 99 -6.21 12.05 -1.13
N ALA A 100 -5.46 13.16 -1.15
CA ALA A 100 -5.64 14.28 -0.21
C ALA A 100 -7.04 14.91 -0.27
N ASN A 101 -7.69 14.85 -1.44
CA ASN A 101 -9.05 15.37 -1.66
C ASN A 101 -10.15 14.33 -1.41
N ASN A 102 -9.79 13.13 -0.94
CA ASN A 102 -10.69 11.99 -0.85
C ASN A 102 -10.61 11.34 0.54
N ALA A 103 -10.86 12.16 1.57
CA ALA A 103 -10.98 11.71 2.95
C ALA A 103 -12.21 10.82 3.15
N LEU A 104 -12.03 9.69 3.84
CA LEU A 104 -13.14 8.87 4.30
C LEU A 104 -13.92 9.59 5.39
N ARG A 105 -15.20 9.24 5.48
CA ARG A 105 -16.06 9.70 6.57
C ARG A 105 -16.16 8.62 7.64
N THR A 106 -16.20 9.04 8.90
CA THR A 106 -16.55 8.17 10.02
C THR A 106 -18.03 7.83 10.01
N ASP A 107 -18.43 6.87 10.85
CA ASP A 107 -19.83 6.55 11.15
C ASP A 107 -20.64 7.79 11.60
N LYS A 108 -19.97 8.79 12.16
CA LYS A 108 -20.54 10.07 12.59
C LYS A 108 -20.49 11.16 11.51
N GLY A 109 -19.96 10.87 10.32
CA GLY A 109 -19.87 11.79 9.18
C GLY A 109 -18.67 12.75 9.20
N ASN A 110 -17.76 12.62 10.18
CA ASN A 110 -16.54 13.43 10.27
C ASN A 110 -15.46 12.90 9.33
N THR A 111 -14.52 13.74 8.87
CA THR A 111 -13.34 13.31 8.10
C THR A 111 -12.18 12.83 8.98
N TYR A 112 -12.41 12.80 10.29
CA TYR A 112 -11.41 12.43 11.28
C TYR A 112 -12.06 11.61 12.39
N SER A 113 -11.25 10.81 13.09
CA SER A 113 -11.57 10.18 14.36
C SER A 113 -10.71 10.79 15.46
N PRO A 114 -11.29 11.25 16.59
CA PRO A 114 -10.51 11.78 17.70
C PRO A 114 -9.75 10.67 18.44
N LEU A 115 -8.60 11.03 19.01
CA LEU A 115 -7.85 10.23 19.98
C LEU A 115 -8.13 10.74 21.40
N ALA A 116 -8.42 9.81 22.32
CA ALA A 116 -8.53 10.12 23.73
C ALA A 116 -7.17 10.48 24.33
N SER A 117 -7.18 11.03 25.55
CA SER A 117 -5.94 11.25 26.30
C SER A 117 -5.18 9.93 26.43
N THR A 118 -3.92 9.92 26.01
CA THR A 118 -3.10 8.70 25.95
C THR A 118 -1.80 8.94 26.69
N ASP A 119 -1.51 8.05 27.64
CA ASP A 119 -0.29 8.11 28.44
C ASP A 119 0.97 8.05 27.57
N ALA A 120 2.10 8.51 28.11
CA ALA A 120 3.41 8.30 27.46
C ALA A 120 3.62 6.80 27.11
N ASN A 121 3.99 6.51 25.87
CA ASN A 121 4.13 5.14 25.33
C ASN A 121 2.83 4.33 25.22
N GLY A 122 1.66 4.93 25.51
CA GLY A 122 0.35 4.30 25.35
C GLY A 122 -0.01 4.06 23.89
N ILE A 123 -0.76 2.99 23.64
CA ILE A 123 -1.36 2.68 22.33
C ILE A 123 -2.83 3.07 22.41
N ILE A 124 -3.37 3.61 21.32
CA ILE A 124 -4.75 4.08 21.25
C ILE A 124 -5.33 3.79 19.87
N ALA A 125 -6.61 3.45 19.81
CA ALA A 125 -7.38 3.43 18.57
C ALA A 125 -8.23 4.71 18.45
N GLY A 126 -8.52 5.14 17.22
CA GLY A 126 -9.54 6.14 16.96
C GLY A 126 -10.86 5.80 17.65
N ALA A 127 -11.52 6.80 18.25
CA ALA A 127 -12.82 6.62 18.88
C ALA A 127 -13.94 6.22 17.90
N ASP A 128 -13.78 6.60 16.63
CA ASP A 128 -14.74 6.37 15.55
C ASP A 128 -14.13 5.47 14.48
N TYR A 129 -14.96 4.71 13.76
CA TYR A 129 -14.51 3.95 12.60
C TYR A 129 -14.82 4.69 11.30
N PHE A 130 -13.94 4.57 10.33
CA PHE A 130 -14.16 5.06 8.97
C PHE A 130 -15.04 4.08 8.20
N VAL A 131 -15.94 4.60 7.38
CA VAL A 131 -16.85 3.82 6.54
C VAL A 131 -16.24 3.68 5.15
N LEU A 132 -15.86 2.45 4.79
CA LEU A 132 -15.50 2.09 3.43
C LEU A 132 -16.72 1.51 2.70
N ASP A 133 -17.12 2.18 1.61
CA ASP A 133 -18.14 1.70 0.68
C ASP A 133 -17.51 0.79 -0.40
N GLY A 134 -17.68 -0.53 -0.22
CA GLY A 134 -17.25 -1.57 -1.15
C GLY A 134 -18.18 -1.78 -2.35
N THR A 135 -19.23 -0.98 -2.52
CA THR A 135 -20.11 -1.03 -3.71
C THR A 135 -19.58 -0.22 -4.89
N THR A 136 -18.62 0.68 -4.64
CA THR A 136 -18.04 1.55 -5.67
C THR A 136 -16.87 0.86 -6.40
N THR A 137 -16.87 0.94 -7.73
CA THR A 137 -16.13 0.08 -8.68
C THR A 137 -14.62 0.33 -8.79
N SER A 138 -13.90 0.63 -7.72
CA SER A 138 -12.44 0.38 -7.72
C SER A 138 -12.12 -0.72 -6.72
N GLN A 139 -11.97 -1.93 -7.26
CA GLN A 139 -11.77 -3.20 -6.57
C GLN A 139 -10.47 -3.28 -5.76
N HIS A 140 -9.61 -2.26 -5.88
CA HIS A 140 -8.37 -2.06 -5.13
C HIS A 140 -8.24 -0.59 -4.79
N MET A 141 -8.16 -0.27 -3.51
CA MET A 141 -7.95 1.08 -3.02
C MET A 141 -6.78 1.12 -2.04
N CYS A 142 -6.06 2.22 -2.17
CA CYS A 142 -4.95 2.63 -1.34
C CYS A 142 -5.47 3.52 -0.21
N TYR A 143 -5.06 3.30 1.03
CA TYR A 143 -5.44 4.12 2.17
C TYR A 143 -4.22 4.77 2.80
N VAL A 144 -4.38 6.04 3.17
CA VAL A 144 -3.33 6.83 3.85
C VAL A 144 -3.89 7.32 5.17
N ALA A 145 -3.34 6.83 6.27
CA ALA A 145 -3.66 7.30 7.61
C ALA A 145 -2.70 8.42 8.00
N VAL A 146 -3.23 9.45 8.67
CA VAL A 146 -2.45 10.56 9.21
C VAL A 146 -2.90 10.87 10.63
N ALA A 147 -1.99 10.74 11.59
CA ALA A 147 -2.19 11.24 12.94
C ALA A 147 -1.70 12.71 13.04
N SER A 148 -2.57 13.60 13.51
CA SER A 148 -2.28 15.04 13.60
C SER A 148 -2.93 15.69 14.81
N ASN A 149 -2.35 16.80 15.27
CA ASN A 149 -2.95 17.67 16.29
C ASN A 149 -4.00 18.65 15.72
N THR A 150 -4.36 18.50 14.44
CA THR A 150 -5.43 19.23 13.76
C THR A 150 -6.43 18.24 13.16
N GLN A 151 -7.69 18.65 13.04
CA GLN A 151 -8.75 17.84 12.42
C GLN A 151 -8.60 17.70 10.90
N ILE A 152 -7.84 18.62 10.29
CA ILE A 152 -7.50 18.62 8.87
C ILE A 152 -5.98 18.77 8.81
N PRO A 153 -5.21 17.68 8.59
CA PRO A 153 -3.77 17.75 8.49
C PRO A 153 -3.34 18.47 7.21
N THR A 154 -2.18 19.13 7.28
CA THR A 154 -1.51 19.66 6.09
C THR A 154 -0.79 18.51 5.38
N LEU A 155 -1.17 18.24 4.13
CA LEU A 155 -0.57 17.22 3.28
C LEU A 155 0.33 17.88 2.22
N PRO A 156 1.38 17.18 1.73
CA PRO A 156 2.16 17.66 0.58
C PRO A 156 1.25 17.89 -0.62
N SER A 157 1.46 18.92 -1.44
CA SER A 157 0.60 19.14 -2.61
C SER A 157 0.86 18.11 -3.71
N THR A 158 2.12 17.82 -3.99
CA THR A 158 2.64 16.88 -5.01
C THR A 158 4.12 16.59 -4.70
N PHE A 159 4.67 15.51 -5.24
CA PHE A 159 6.11 15.23 -5.19
C PHE A 159 6.77 15.56 -6.53
N SER A 160 7.91 16.26 -6.50
CA SER A 160 8.68 16.64 -7.70
C SER A 160 9.61 15.54 -8.21
N SER A 161 9.82 14.49 -7.43
CA SER A 161 10.65 13.34 -7.77
C SER A 161 10.28 12.11 -6.94
N PHE A 162 10.71 10.92 -7.37
CA PHE A 162 10.62 9.71 -6.55
C PHE A 162 11.42 9.86 -5.25
N ASP A 163 12.57 10.51 -5.29
CA ASP A 163 13.42 10.78 -4.11
C ASP A 163 12.68 11.61 -3.06
N ASP A 164 11.95 12.65 -3.48
CA ASP A 164 11.14 13.49 -2.58
C ASP A 164 10.04 12.68 -1.91
N TYR A 165 9.37 11.83 -2.70
CA TYR A 165 8.32 10.95 -2.23
C TYR A 165 8.85 9.96 -1.17
N VAL A 166 9.89 9.21 -1.51
CA VAL A 166 10.50 8.20 -0.64
C VAL A 166 11.06 8.86 0.63
N SER A 167 11.75 10.00 0.49
CA SER A 167 12.27 10.74 1.65
C SER A 167 11.16 11.22 2.58
N TRP A 168 10.06 11.75 2.02
CA TRP A 168 8.93 12.22 2.81
C TRP A 168 8.27 11.07 3.57
N VAL A 169 7.97 9.97 2.89
CA VAL A 169 7.36 8.78 3.51
C VAL A 169 8.20 8.32 4.71
N HIS A 170 9.50 8.10 4.49
CA HIS A 170 10.38 7.62 5.56
C HIS A 170 10.62 8.66 6.66
N ALA A 171 10.36 9.94 6.42
CA ALA A 171 10.51 11.00 7.42
C ALA A 171 9.27 11.22 8.31
N ASN A 172 8.09 10.72 7.92
CA ASN A 172 6.81 11.05 8.57
C ASN A 172 6.20 9.84 9.27
N GLN A 173 6.60 9.61 10.52
CA GLN A 173 6.15 8.45 11.32
C GLN A 173 4.70 8.53 11.82
N ASN A 174 4.01 9.64 11.56
CA ASN A 174 2.58 9.81 11.80
C ASN A 174 1.74 9.54 10.55
N VAL A 175 2.37 9.12 9.46
CA VAL A 175 1.71 8.73 8.22
C VAL A 175 1.97 7.25 8.00
N ALA A 176 0.94 6.51 7.61
CA ALA A 176 1.09 5.12 7.19
C ALA A 176 0.15 4.81 6.03
N MET A 177 0.50 3.77 5.26
CA MET A 177 -0.26 3.39 4.07
C MET A 177 -0.67 1.92 4.11
N ARG A 178 -1.87 1.63 3.63
CA ARG A 178 -2.36 0.26 3.46
C ARG A 178 -3.18 0.11 2.19
N ASN A 179 -2.90 -0.92 1.42
CA ASN A 179 -3.81 -1.43 0.42
C ASN A 179 -4.77 -2.43 1.06
N MET A 180 -6.06 -2.21 0.85
CA MET A 180 -7.08 -3.12 1.36
C MET A 180 -7.42 -4.15 0.30
N ASP A 181 -7.32 -5.41 0.68
CA ASP A 181 -7.88 -6.51 -0.10
C ASP A 181 -9.42 -6.45 0.00
N LEU A 182 -10.09 -6.48 -1.15
CA LEU A 182 -11.53 -6.70 -1.25
C LEU A 182 -11.81 -8.16 -1.60
N VAL A 183 -12.65 -8.81 -0.80
CA VAL A 183 -13.17 -10.15 -1.10
C VAL A 183 -14.24 -10.03 -2.17
N MET A 184 -14.04 -10.73 -3.29
CA MET A 184 -14.98 -10.77 -4.42
C MET A 184 -15.11 -12.18 -4.98
N ASP A 185 -16.32 -12.52 -5.45
CA ASP A 185 -16.54 -13.66 -6.33
C ASP A 185 -16.22 -13.26 -7.77
N TYR A 186 -15.20 -13.89 -8.36
CA TYR A 186 -14.79 -13.58 -9.73
C TYR A 186 -15.09 -14.77 -10.67
N PRO A 187 -16.15 -14.70 -11.49
CA PRO A 187 -16.61 -15.84 -12.30
C PRO A 187 -15.78 -16.07 -13.57
N ALA A 188 -15.01 -15.08 -14.01
CA ALA A 188 -14.16 -15.20 -15.18
C ALA A 188 -12.84 -15.90 -14.84
N ARG A 189 -12.31 -16.69 -15.79
CA ARG A 189 -11.02 -17.39 -15.64
C ARG A 189 -9.81 -16.47 -15.79
N THR A 190 -10.02 -15.28 -16.35
CA THR A 190 -8.99 -14.26 -16.58
C THR A 190 -9.35 -13.04 -15.78
N TYR A 191 -8.43 -12.61 -14.92
CA TYR A 191 -8.54 -11.38 -14.15
C TYR A 191 -7.46 -10.40 -14.60
N GLU A 192 -7.81 -9.11 -14.68
CA GLU A 192 -6.92 -8.02 -15.04
C GLU A 192 -7.25 -6.76 -14.24
N VAL A 193 -6.22 -6.01 -13.83
CA VAL A 193 -6.39 -4.73 -13.12
C VAL A 193 -5.50 -3.66 -13.74
N PRO A 194 -6.09 -2.60 -14.33
CA PRO A 194 -5.34 -1.44 -14.75
C PRO A 194 -4.99 -0.56 -13.54
N GLN A 195 -3.78 -0.03 -13.54
CA GLN A 195 -3.24 0.85 -12.51
C GLN A 195 -2.50 2.01 -13.16
N THR A 196 -2.60 3.20 -12.57
CA THR A 196 -1.86 4.36 -13.03
C THR A 196 -0.52 4.50 -12.31
N PHE A 197 0.50 4.87 -13.08
CA PHE A 197 1.81 5.24 -12.58
C PHE A 197 2.29 6.48 -13.30
N GLN A 198 3.00 7.36 -12.61
CA GLN A 198 3.54 8.56 -13.20
C GLN A 198 5.01 8.69 -12.85
N ASN A 199 5.83 9.13 -13.79
CA ASN A 199 7.18 9.60 -13.49
C ASN A 199 7.13 11.08 -13.08
N PRO A 200 7.30 11.42 -11.79
CA PRO A 200 7.28 12.82 -11.35
C PRO A 200 8.58 13.56 -11.69
N GLN A 201 9.67 12.85 -12.04
CA GLN A 201 10.96 13.45 -12.30
C GLN A 201 10.95 14.27 -13.61
N SER A 202 11.84 15.25 -13.68
CA SER A 202 12.08 16.04 -14.91
C SER A 202 12.84 15.26 -15.99
N GLY A 203 13.48 14.15 -15.63
CA GLY A 203 14.27 13.28 -16.49
C GLY A 203 13.64 11.89 -16.65
N GLN A 204 14.18 11.12 -17.61
CA GLN A 204 13.80 9.73 -17.79
C GLN A 204 14.17 8.91 -16.54
N ALA A 205 13.28 7.99 -16.17
CA ALA A 205 13.47 7.10 -15.03
C ALA A 205 13.48 5.64 -15.50
N LEU A 206 14.46 4.86 -15.06
CA LEU A 206 14.33 3.41 -15.15
C LEU A 206 13.36 2.94 -14.05
N VAL A 207 12.27 2.31 -14.47
CA VAL A 207 11.26 1.77 -13.57
C VAL A 207 11.16 0.26 -13.75
N ALA A 208 10.86 -0.44 -12.67
CA ALA A 208 10.67 -1.87 -12.66
C ALA A 208 9.41 -2.24 -11.89
N PHE A 209 8.80 -3.35 -12.27
CA PHE A 209 7.61 -3.91 -11.64
C PHE A 209 7.89 -5.37 -11.29
N GLU A 210 7.84 -5.69 -10.01
CA GLU A 210 7.95 -7.06 -9.50
C GLU A 210 6.54 -7.62 -9.29
N LEU A 211 6.24 -8.75 -9.90
CA LEU A 211 5.00 -9.48 -9.74
C LEU A 211 5.26 -10.71 -8.87
N ARG A 212 4.53 -10.82 -7.77
CA ARG A 212 4.55 -11.98 -6.87
C ARG A 212 3.22 -12.70 -6.92
N ALA A 213 3.23 -13.88 -7.54
CA ALA A 213 2.11 -14.80 -7.60
C ALA A 213 2.19 -15.81 -6.44
N LYS A 214 1.06 -16.08 -5.78
CA LYS A 214 0.97 -17.02 -4.65
C LYS A 214 -0.36 -17.76 -4.65
N GLY A 215 -0.33 -19.05 -4.30
CA GLY A 215 -1.54 -19.85 -4.09
C GLY A 215 -2.34 -20.15 -5.36
N PHE A 216 -1.80 -19.87 -6.55
CA PHE A 216 -2.44 -20.22 -7.82
C PHE A 216 -2.25 -21.71 -8.15
N PRO A 217 -3.15 -22.32 -8.94
CA PRO A 217 -2.90 -23.66 -9.48
C PRO A 217 -1.70 -23.63 -10.45
N ILE A 218 -0.87 -24.68 -10.42
CA ILE A 218 0.20 -24.87 -11.40
C ILE A 218 -0.38 -24.85 -12.81
N GLY A 219 0.28 -24.11 -13.72
CA GLY A 219 -0.18 -23.89 -15.09
C GLY A 219 -1.03 -22.62 -15.28
N THR A 220 -1.34 -21.89 -14.21
CA THR A 220 -1.90 -20.52 -14.31
C THR A 220 -0.90 -19.63 -15.06
N THR A 221 -1.35 -18.88 -16.07
CA THR A 221 -0.53 -17.85 -16.70
C THR A 221 -0.75 -16.52 -16.01
N PHE A 222 0.29 -15.72 -15.88
CA PHE A 222 0.19 -14.38 -15.29
C PHE A 222 1.20 -13.46 -15.96
N GLY A 223 0.95 -12.16 -15.89
CA GLY A 223 1.78 -11.21 -16.62
C GLY A 223 1.50 -9.77 -16.27
N ILE A 224 2.23 -8.92 -16.98
CA ILE A 224 2.13 -7.46 -16.89
C ILE A 224 2.24 -6.88 -18.30
N THR A 225 1.40 -5.90 -18.59
CA THR A 225 1.50 -5.11 -19.81
C THR A 225 1.59 -3.62 -19.49
N CYS A 226 2.41 -2.91 -20.26
CA CYS A 226 2.48 -1.45 -20.26
C CYS A 226 2.98 -0.99 -21.63
N ALA A 227 2.06 -0.54 -22.49
CA ALA A 227 2.37 -0.19 -23.87
C ALA A 227 3.41 0.95 -23.96
N ALA A 228 3.32 1.96 -23.09
CA ALA A 228 4.24 3.10 -23.07
C ALA A 228 5.69 2.67 -22.73
N LEU A 229 5.86 1.62 -21.93
CA LEU A 229 7.17 1.06 -21.60
C LEU A 229 7.59 -0.09 -22.53
N LYS A 230 6.73 -0.49 -23.48
CA LYS A 230 6.89 -1.68 -24.33
C LYS A 230 7.03 -2.97 -23.51
N ILE A 231 6.34 -3.04 -22.39
CA ILE A 231 6.25 -4.24 -21.55
C ILE A 231 5.05 -5.07 -22.01
N ASP A 232 5.29 -6.33 -22.35
CA ASP A 232 4.27 -7.34 -22.67
C ASP A 232 4.80 -8.71 -22.22
N GLU A 233 4.85 -8.91 -20.91
CA GLU A 233 5.49 -10.08 -20.31
C GLU A 233 4.44 -11.08 -19.85
N THR A 234 4.70 -12.36 -20.13
CA THR A 234 3.84 -13.49 -19.77
C THR A 234 4.68 -14.62 -19.19
N TRP A 235 4.25 -15.13 -18.05
CA TRP A 235 4.88 -16.26 -17.37
C TRP A 235 3.85 -17.33 -17.00
N MET A 236 4.34 -18.55 -16.79
CA MET A 236 3.54 -19.66 -16.27
C MET A 236 3.92 -19.91 -14.81
N PHE A 237 2.90 -20.00 -13.95
CA PHE A 237 3.03 -20.36 -12.55
C PHE A 237 3.42 -21.83 -12.43
N SER A 238 4.61 -22.10 -11.89
CA SER A 238 5.20 -23.43 -11.76
C SER A 238 5.71 -23.75 -10.35
N THR A 239 5.81 -22.75 -9.47
CA THR A 239 6.21 -22.90 -8.07
C THR A 239 5.44 -21.93 -7.18
N ASP A 240 5.18 -22.28 -5.91
CA ASP A 240 4.47 -21.41 -4.97
C ASP A 240 5.34 -21.02 -3.76
N PRO A 241 5.61 -19.72 -3.51
CA PRO A 241 5.30 -18.56 -4.36
C PRO A 241 6.23 -18.47 -5.59
N GLN A 242 5.83 -17.68 -6.59
CA GLN A 242 6.66 -17.35 -7.76
C GLN A 242 6.73 -15.83 -7.96
N THR A 243 7.94 -15.32 -8.17
CA THR A 243 8.21 -13.90 -8.43
C THR A 243 8.82 -13.73 -9.81
N GLN A 244 8.36 -12.71 -10.53
CA GLN A 244 8.87 -12.29 -11.84
C GLN A 244 8.96 -10.77 -11.90
N ALA A 245 9.70 -10.21 -12.84
CA ALA A 245 9.81 -8.77 -12.96
C ALA A 245 9.91 -8.31 -14.42
N ALA A 246 9.45 -7.08 -14.68
CA ALA A 246 9.59 -6.38 -15.95
C ALA A 246 10.11 -4.97 -15.71
N SER A 247 10.79 -4.36 -16.68
CA SER A 247 11.31 -3.00 -16.56
C SER A 247 11.25 -2.22 -17.86
N GLY A 248 11.30 -0.90 -17.76
CA GLY A 248 11.30 0.01 -18.89
C GLY A 248 11.78 1.41 -18.51
N ILE A 249 12.08 2.22 -19.52
CA ILE A 249 12.44 3.62 -19.35
C ILE A 249 11.17 4.47 -19.46
N CYS A 250 10.83 5.15 -18.37
CA CYS A 250 9.66 6.03 -18.29
C CYS A 250 10.05 7.47 -18.56
N ASP A 251 9.43 8.09 -19.56
CA ASP A 251 9.63 9.50 -19.86
C ASP A 251 9.08 10.42 -18.75
N PRO A 252 9.63 11.64 -18.59
CA PRO A 252 9.13 12.64 -17.65
C PRO A 252 7.64 12.92 -17.82
N GLY A 253 6.89 12.92 -16.72
CA GLY A 253 5.46 13.24 -16.72
C GLY A 253 4.56 12.23 -17.44
N ALA A 254 5.10 11.12 -17.97
CA ALA A 254 4.32 10.09 -18.62
C ALA A 254 3.36 9.45 -17.61
N ALA A 255 2.07 9.46 -17.94
CA ALA A 255 1.06 8.69 -17.22
C ALA A 255 0.97 7.29 -17.85
N LEU A 256 1.52 6.31 -17.17
CA LEU A 256 1.48 4.92 -17.57
C LEU A 256 0.19 4.27 -17.09
N VAL A 257 -0.34 3.37 -17.92
CA VAL A 257 -1.30 2.36 -17.48
C VAL A 257 -0.55 1.03 -17.45
N ILE A 258 -0.48 0.45 -16.25
CA ILE A 258 0.09 -0.86 -15.99
C ILE A 258 -1.08 -1.82 -15.79
N VAL A 259 -1.09 -2.94 -16.51
CA VAL A 259 -2.12 -3.97 -16.32
C VAL A 259 -1.44 -5.23 -15.83
N SER A 260 -1.70 -5.61 -14.59
CA SER A 260 -1.33 -6.92 -14.07
C SER A 260 -2.51 -7.87 -14.21
N TRP A 261 -2.23 -9.11 -14.63
CA TRP A 261 -3.28 -10.06 -14.96
C TRP A 261 -2.87 -11.51 -14.64
N ALA A 262 -3.87 -12.37 -14.48
CA ALA A 262 -3.72 -13.81 -14.34
C ALA A 262 -4.84 -14.55 -15.06
N THR A 263 -4.56 -15.72 -15.62
CA THR A 263 -5.53 -16.62 -16.26
C THR A 263 -5.35 -18.05 -15.76
N LEU A 264 -6.42 -18.62 -15.19
CA LEU A 264 -6.45 -20.00 -14.72
C LEU A 264 -6.32 -21.01 -15.87
N PRO A 265 -5.64 -22.15 -15.66
CA PRO A 265 -5.61 -23.22 -16.65
C PRO A 265 -7.02 -23.79 -16.87
N SER A 266 -7.27 -24.38 -18.05
CA SER A 266 -8.58 -24.99 -18.39
C SER A 266 -9.07 -26.00 -17.36
N SER A 267 -8.13 -26.71 -16.71
CA SER A 267 -8.36 -27.70 -15.65
C SER A 267 -8.82 -27.12 -14.31
N ALA A 268 -8.60 -25.83 -14.03
CA ALA A 268 -9.03 -25.19 -12.79
C ALA A 268 -10.43 -24.57 -12.98
N PRO A 269 -11.46 -25.04 -12.26
CA PRO A 269 -12.83 -24.58 -12.46
C PRO A 269 -13.13 -23.22 -11.80
N LYS A 270 -12.34 -22.81 -10.80
CA LYS A 270 -12.52 -21.58 -10.02
C LYS A 270 -11.20 -21.11 -9.40
N TRP A 271 -11.15 -19.85 -9.00
CA TRP A 271 -10.00 -19.28 -8.28
C TRP A 271 -9.85 -19.91 -6.90
N PRO A 272 -8.63 -20.27 -6.46
CA PRO A 272 -8.40 -20.74 -5.11
C PRO A 272 -8.64 -19.65 -4.07
N ASP A 273 -9.05 -20.06 -2.88
CA ASP A 273 -9.14 -19.17 -1.74
C ASP A 273 -7.77 -18.55 -1.40
N ARG A 274 -7.71 -17.23 -1.31
CA ARG A 274 -6.53 -16.43 -0.99
C ARG A 274 -5.37 -16.54 -1.99
N ALA A 275 -5.63 -16.98 -3.23
CA ALA A 275 -4.65 -16.80 -4.30
C ALA A 275 -4.40 -15.30 -4.52
N SER A 276 -3.16 -14.89 -4.76
CA SER A 276 -2.83 -13.47 -4.83
C SER A 276 -1.79 -13.14 -5.88
N LEU A 277 -1.98 -12.03 -6.58
CA LEU A 277 -0.99 -11.41 -7.45
C LEU A 277 -0.67 -10.01 -6.93
N GLN A 278 0.51 -9.85 -6.34
CA GLN A 278 1.03 -8.54 -5.91
C GLN A 278 1.92 -7.96 -7.00
N THR A 279 1.80 -6.66 -7.25
CA THR A 279 2.69 -5.90 -8.11
C THR A 279 3.32 -4.78 -7.30
N GLN A 280 4.64 -4.78 -7.21
CA GLN A 280 5.42 -3.73 -6.54
C GLN A 280 6.22 -2.96 -7.58
N ALA A 281 6.15 -1.63 -7.53
CA ALA A 281 6.89 -0.76 -8.42
C ALA A 281 8.15 -0.20 -7.76
N PHE A 282 9.18 -0.08 -8.58
CA PHE A 282 10.49 0.41 -8.21
C PHE A 282 10.97 1.43 -9.23
N PHE A 283 11.88 2.29 -8.79
CA PHE A 283 12.70 3.10 -9.68
C PHE A 283 14.19 2.91 -9.35
N ALA A 284 15.05 3.17 -10.32
CA ALA A 284 16.48 3.26 -10.08
C ALA A 284 16.85 4.71 -9.74
N PRO A 285 17.27 5.02 -8.50
CA PRO A 285 17.70 6.36 -8.14
C PRO A 285 19.07 6.69 -8.76
N ALA A 286 19.45 7.97 -8.70
CA ALA A 286 20.82 8.37 -8.99
C ALA A 286 21.80 7.70 -8.00
N ALA A 287 23.05 7.47 -8.43
CA ALA A 287 24.04 6.72 -7.65
C ALA A 287 24.41 7.39 -6.31
N ASP A 288 24.29 8.71 -6.23
CA ASP A 288 24.54 9.54 -5.06
C ASP A 288 23.26 9.91 -4.27
N SER A 289 22.11 9.37 -4.68
CA SER A 289 20.84 9.66 -4.01
C SER A 289 20.82 9.10 -2.59
N PRO A 290 20.37 9.89 -1.59
CA PRO A 290 20.22 9.41 -0.21
C PRO A 290 19.17 8.29 -0.10
N VAL A 291 18.22 8.20 -1.03
CA VAL A 291 17.18 7.15 -0.99
C VAL A 291 17.68 5.79 -1.45
N ALA A 292 18.88 5.71 -2.02
CA ALA A 292 19.52 4.44 -2.37
C ALA A 292 19.68 3.51 -1.15
N ALA A 293 19.75 4.07 0.06
CA ALA A 293 19.77 3.32 1.32
C ALA A 293 18.50 2.47 1.56
N PHE A 294 17.40 2.77 0.86
CA PHE A 294 16.14 2.01 0.91
C PHE A 294 15.99 1.02 -0.25
N GLY A 295 17.00 0.93 -1.13
CA GLY A 295 16.96 0.12 -2.33
C GLY A 295 17.39 -1.33 -2.14
N ARG A 296 16.89 -2.20 -3.01
CA ARG A 296 17.34 -3.59 -3.16
C ARG A 296 18.29 -3.71 -4.36
N PRO A 297 19.32 -4.56 -4.31
CA PRO A 297 20.19 -4.83 -5.46
C PRO A 297 19.39 -5.32 -6.68
N TRP A 298 19.65 -4.76 -7.87
CA TRP A 298 19.02 -5.12 -9.15
C TRP A 298 19.14 -6.61 -9.46
N LYS A 299 20.27 -7.23 -9.08
CA LYS A 299 20.53 -8.66 -9.27
C LYS A 299 19.55 -9.58 -8.51
N ASP A 300 18.83 -9.04 -7.52
CA ASP A 300 17.85 -9.79 -6.75
C ASP A 300 16.51 -9.93 -7.52
N PHE A 301 16.40 -9.25 -8.67
CA PHE A 301 15.23 -9.26 -9.55
C PHE A 301 15.53 -10.10 -10.81
N ALA A 302 14.51 -10.78 -11.32
CA ALA A 302 14.59 -11.55 -12.57
C ALA A 302 14.52 -10.63 -13.82
N LEU A 303 15.34 -9.57 -13.87
CA LEU A 303 15.33 -8.55 -14.93
C LEU A 303 16.47 -8.71 -15.93
N PRO A 304 16.30 -8.32 -17.21
CA PRO A 304 17.38 -8.30 -18.19
C PRO A 304 18.50 -7.30 -17.83
N ASP A 305 19.76 -7.73 -17.95
CA ASP A 305 20.93 -6.88 -17.63
C ASP A 305 21.05 -5.60 -18.48
N LYS A 306 20.43 -5.57 -19.66
CA LYS A 306 20.58 -4.51 -20.67
C LYS A 306 20.00 -3.15 -20.26
N LEU A 307 19.18 -3.11 -19.20
CA LEU A 307 18.54 -1.89 -18.70
C LEU A 307 19.19 -1.37 -17.41
N ARG A 308 20.32 -1.91 -16.97
CA ARG A 308 20.95 -1.55 -15.69
C ARG A 308 21.53 -0.11 -15.70
N ALA A 309 21.17 0.69 -14.70
CA ALA A 309 21.86 1.94 -14.36
C ALA A 309 22.78 1.72 -13.14
N ASN A 310 24.08 2.05 -13.27
CA ASN A 310 25.08 2.24 -12.19
C ASN A 310 25.04 1.27 -11.00
N ASP A 311 25.57 0.06 -11.21
CA ASP A 311 25.61 -1.05 -10.24
C ASP A 311 24.26 -1.51 -9.62
N GLY A 312 23.19 -0.74 -9.87
CA GLY A 312 21.77 -1.06 -9.90
C GLY A 312 21.16 -1.27 -8.52
N LEU A 313 20.68 -0.23 -7.86
CA LEU A 313 19.71 -0.35 -6.76
C LEU A 313 18.32 0.01 -7.30
N LEU A 314 17.30 -0.69 -6.81
CA LEU A 314 15.89 -0.42 -7.08
C LEU A 314 15.19 -0.06 -5.78
N VAL A 315 14.66 1.15 -5.71
CA VAL A 315 13.96 1.68 -4.54
C VAL A 315 12.46 1.53 -4.74
N PRO A 316 11.73 0.93 -3.78
CA PRO A 316 10.28 0.77 -3.88
C PRO A 316 9.58 2.13 -3.80
N VAL A 317 8.56 2.32 -4.64
CA VAL A 317 7.76 3.56 -4.69
C VAL A 317 6.27 3.31 -4.50
N GLY A 318 5.85 2.05 -4.51
CA GLY A 318 4.49 1.65 -4.18
C GLY A 318 4.26 0.19 -4.53
N ASP A 319 3.14 -0.34 -4.09
CA ASP A 319 2.65 -1.64 -4.49
C ASP A 319 1.14 -1.64 -4.58
N PHE A 320 0.60 -2.69 -5.18
CA PHE A 320 -0.81 -3.07 -5.14
C PHE A 320 -0.90 -4.59 -5.09
N THR A 321 -1.86 -5.12 -4.33
CA THR A 321 -2.07 -6.56 -4.22
C THR A 321 -3.47 -6.90 -4.67
N PHE A 322 -3.58 -7.89 -5.55
CA PHE A 322 -4.82 -8.55 -5.84
C PHE A 322 -4.93 -9.84 -5.03
N VAL A 323 -6.01 -10.03 -4.28
CA VAL A 323 -6.34 -11.28 -3.59
C VAL A 323 -7.68 -11.80 -4.09
N LEU A 324 -7.71 -13.09 -4.41
CA LEU A 324 -8.86 -13.83 -4.92
C LEU A 324 -9.47 -14.70 -3.83
N ARG A 325 -10.77 -14.99 -3.96
CA ARG A 325 -11.48 -15.95 -3.13
C ARG A 325 -12.16 -17.03 -3.95
N GLU A 326 -12.30 -18.21 -3.35
CA GLU A 326 -13.21 -19.26 -3.80
C GLU A 326 -14.65 -18.82 -3.53
N THR A 327 -15.53 -18.94 -4.54
CA THR A 327 -16.97 -18.66 -4.38
C THR A 327 -17.55 -19.52 -3.27
N LEU A 328 -18.13 -18.88 -2.25
CA LEU A 328 -18.97 -19.56 -1.26
C LEU A 328 -20.30 -19.88 -1.95
N THR A 329 -20.42 -21.10 -2.46
CA THR A 329 -21.71 -21.65 -2.92
C THR A 329 -22.65 -21.92 -1.76
#